data_AF-A0A1Q4G0K2-F1
#
_entry.id   AF-A0A1Q4G0K2-F1
#
_cell.length_a   1.000
_cell.length_b   1.000
_cell.length_c   1.000
_cell.angle_alpha   90.00
_cell.angle_beta   90.00
_cell.angle_gamma   90.00
#
_symmetry.space_group_name_H-M   'P 1'
#
loop_
_entity.id
_entity.type
_entity.pdbx_description
1 polymer ?
#
loop_
_entity_poly.entity_id
_entity_poly.type
_entity_poly.pdbx_seq_one_letter_code
_entity_poly.pdbx_strand_id
1 'polypeptide(L)'
;MTGLKPTRAFGTWKSSGAVSLWRYTENTRNYPGWHLNADVAGCRSLLDLLDALATEPGSYRTIPLRPPSEAQLSVPNNRGAAPAAATKLRLAVADAPAQWHLPADHDPATLTIGSDWLAPLRKGLLDITRGRGDYSIGEEDSDSLRLWFWWGPREAPPARSR
;
A
#
# COMPACT_ATOMS: atom_id res chain seq x y z
N MET A 1 -20.11 13.18 21.93
CA MET A 1 -19.35 14.18 21.17
C MET A 1 -17.96 13.61 20.90
N THR A 2 -17.79 12.92 19.78
CA THR A 2 -16.52 12.30 19.41
C THR A 2 -15.70 13.37 18.67
N GLY A 3 -14.64 13.86 19.30
CA GLY A 3 -13.77 14.87 18.68
C GLY A 3 -13.19 14.33 17.37
N LEU A 4 -13.50 14.99 16.25
CA LEU A 4 -12.71 14.82 15.03
C LEU A 4 -11.27 15.18 15.38
N LYS A 5 -10.36 14.21 15.26
CA LYS A 5 -8.93 14.53 15.24
C LYS A 5 -8.70 15.41 14.01
N PRO A 6 -7.95 16.51 14.13
CA PRO A 6 -7.62 17.33 12.98
C PRO A 6 -6.88 16.47 11.96
N THR A 7 -7.43 16.40 10.74
CA THR A 7 -6.74 15.84 9.57
C THR A 7 -5.43 16.59 9.42
N ARG A 8 -4.30 15.87 9.36
CA ARG A 8 -3.00 16.51 9.16
C ARG A 8 -3.01 17.17 7.78
N ALA A 9 -2.71 18.48 7.74
CA ALA A 9 -2.52 19.18 6.48
C ALA A 9 -1.41 18.51 5.67
N PHE A 10 -1.66 18.33 4.37
CA PHE A 10 -0.82 17.58 3.43
C PHE A 10 0.67 17.96 3.51
N GLY A 11 0.98 19.26 3.59
CA GLY A 11 2.35 19.77 3.65
C GLY A 11 3.15 19.38 4.91
N THR A 12 2.48 18.99 6.00
CA THR A 12 3.13 18.64 7.28
C THR A 12 3.23 17.14 7.54
N TRP A 13 2.66 16.32 6.65
CA TRP A 13 2.70 14.88 6.79
C TRP A 13 4.13 14.33 6.64
N LYS A 14 4.48 13.36 7.49
CA LYS A 14 5.75 12.63 7.45
C LYS A 14 5.47 11.14 7.48
N SER A 15 6.23 10.37 6.70
CA SER A 15 6.15 8.92 6.70
C SER A 15 6.60 8.33 8.04
N SER A 16 5.96 7.25 8.46
CA SER A 16 6.32 6.45 9.64
C SER A 16 6.08 4.97 9.35
N GLY A 17 6.80 4.08 10.05
CA GLY A 17 6.72 2.64 9.85
C GLY A 17 7.35 2.14 8.56
N ALA A 18 7.15 0.86 8.29
CA ALA A 18 7.57 0.14 7.10
C ALA A 18 6.39 -0.13 6.18
N VAL A 19 6.60 0.13 4.88
CA VAL A 19 5.69 -0.24 3.79
C VAL A 19 6.51 -0.96 2.74
N SER A 20 6.02 -2.09 2.25
CA SER A 20 6.64 -2.88 1.20
C SER A 20 5.66 -3.07 0.07
N LEU A 21 6.13 -2.83 -1.15
CA LEU A 21 5.38 -3.01 -2.38
C LEU A 21 6.24 -3.79 -3.37
N TRP A 22 5.73 -4.89 -3.89
CA TRP A 22 6.46 -5.74 -4.84
C TRP A 22 5.53 -6.36 -5.88
N ARG A 23 6.13 -6.84 -6.97
CA ARG A 23 5.49 -7.71 -7.96
C ARG A 23 6.31 -8.98 -8.08
N TYR A 24 5.71 -10.10 -8.44
CA TYR A 24 6.49 -11.26 -8.88
C TYR A 24 6.86 -11.10 -10.36
N THR A 25 8.12 -11.39 -10.71
CA THR A 25 8.56 -11.42 -12.12
C THR A 25 8.29 -12.78 -12.77
N GLU A 26 7.93 -13.77 -11.97
CA GLU A 26 7.65 -15.14 -12.33
C GLU A 26 6.28 -15.55 -11.78
N ASN A 27 5.69 -16.61 -12.32
CA ASN A 27 4.41 -17.15 -11.84
C ASN A 27 3.26 -16.10 -11.81
N THR A 28 3.32 -15.12 -12.71
CA THR A 28 2.39 -13.97 -12.76
C THR A 28 0.94 -14.35 -13.03
N ARG A 29 0.70 -15.56 -13.57
CA ARG A 29 -0.66 -16.11 -13.72
C ARG A 29 -1.32 -16.39 -12.36
N ASN A 30 -0.56 -16.86 -11.37
CA ASN A 30 -1.08 -17.22 -10.05
C ASN A 30 -0.90 -16.08 -9.04
N TYR A 31 0.10 -15.22 -9.25
CA TYR A 31 0.37 -14.06 -8.40
C TYR A 31 0.49 -12.80 -9.26
N PRO A 32 -0.62 -12.34 -9.87
CA PRO A 32 -0.62 -11.17 -10.73
C PRO A 32 -0.53 -9.88 -9.92
N GLY A 33 -0.13 -8.81 -10.59
CA GLY A 33 -0.23 -7.45 -10.06
C GLY A 33 0.79 -7.08 -8.98
N TRP A 34 0.43 -6.04 -8.23
CA TRP A 34 1.24 -5.52 -7.13
C TRP A 34 0.78 -6.07 -5.79
N HIS A 35 1.71 -6.26 -4.88
CA HIS A 35 1.52 -6.86 -3.58
C HIS A 35 1.98 -5.87 -2.52
N LEU A 36 1.11 -5.57 -1.56
CA LEU A 36 1.35 -4.61 -0.50
C LEU A 36 1.36 -5.30 0.86
N ASN A 37 2.30 -4.87 1.70
CA ASN A 37 2.31 -5.12 3.13
C ASN A 37 2.82 -3.87 3.85
N ALA A 38 2.43 -3.69 5.12
CA ALA A 38 2.97 -2.65 5.98
C ALA A 38 2.87 -3.08 7.45
N ASP A 39 3.74 -2.52 8.29
CA ASP A 39 3.57 -2.61 9.75
C ASP A 39 2.42 -1.69 10.21
N VAL A 40 2.05 -1.77 11.50
CA VAL A 40 0.93 -0.98 12.05
C VAL A 40 1.17 0.52 11.91
N ALA A 41 2.41 0.98 12.07
CA ALA A 41 2.75 2.39 11.92
C ALA A 41 2.70 2.83 10.45
N GLY A 42 3.11 1.96 9.51
CA GLY A 42 3.06 2.14 8.07
C GLY A 42 1.63 2.22 7.56
N CYS A 43 0.77 1.28 7.96
CA CYS A 43 -0.66 1.33 7.65
C CYS A 43 -1.29 2.64 8.13
N ARG A 44 -1.02 3.04 9.38
CA ARG A 44 -1.53 4.30 9.92
C ARG A 44 -1.00 5.51 9.17
N SER A 45 0.30 5.51 8.84
CA SER A 45 0.93 6.58 8.08
C SER A 45 0.31 6.73 6.69
N LEU A 46 0.00 5.62 6.02
CA LEU A 46 -0.69 5.60 4.72
C LEU A 46 -2.14 6.08 4.82
N LEU A 47 -2.87 5.68 5.88
CA LEU A 47 -4.24 6.17 6.11
C LEU A 47 -4.25 7.69 6.32
N ASP A 48 -3.36 8.22 7.16
CA ASP A 48 -3.21 9.66 7.38
C ASP A 48 -2.85 10.39 6.07
N LEU A 49 -2.04 9.77 5.19
CA LEU A 49 -1.70 10.32 3.88
C LEU A 49 -2.91 10.35 2.95
N LEU A 50 -3.70 9.27 2.90
CA LEU A 50 -4.91 9.19 2.08
C LEU A 50 -5.95 10.23 2.51
N ASP A 51 -6.12 10.43 3.82
CA ASP A 51 -7.03 11.44 4.34
C ASP A 51 -6.58 12.86 3.96
N ALA A 52 -5.27 13.13 3.99
CA ALA A 52 -4.73 14.42 3.55
C ALA A 52 -4.90 14.63 2.03
N LEU A 53 -4.52 13.64 1.20
CA LEU A 53 -4.65 13.72 -0.25
C LEU A 53 -6.13 13.86 -0.69
N ALA A 54 -7.06 13.22 0.01
CA ALA A 54 -8.49 13.32 -0.29
C ALA A 54 -9.06 14.74 -0.10
N THR A 55 -8.40 15.58 0.71
CA THR A 55 -8.79 17.00 0.88
C THR A 55 -8.20 17.93 -0.18
N GLU A 56 -7.24 17.45 -0.96
CA GLU A 56 -6.56 18.19 -2.03
C GLU A 56 -6.47 17.33 -3.31
N PRO A 57 -7.58 17.07 -4.02
CA PRO A 57 -7.54 16.31 -5.28
C PRO A 57 -6.55 16.89 -6.30
N GLY A 58 -5.90 16.02 -7.07
CA GLY A 58 -4.80 16.37 -7.98
C GLY A 58 -3.42 16.43 -7.32
N SER A 59 -3.35 16.40 -5.98
CA SER A 59 -2.08 16.30 -5.25
C SER A 59 -1.53 14.88 -5.22
N TYR A 60 -0.22 14.77 -4.96
CA TYR A 60 0.47 13.49 -4.83
C TYR A 60 1.61 13.56 -3.81
N ARG A 61 1.94 12.43 -3.22
CA ARG A 61 3.14 12.27 -2.38
C ARG A 61 3.95 11.07 -2.80
N THR A 62 5.26 11.23 -2.84
CA THR A 62 6.20 10.11 -2.94
C THR A 62 6.65 9.69 -1.56
N ILE A 63 6.53 8.41 -1.24
CA ILE A 63 6.95 7.82 0.03
C ILE A 63 8.05 6.78 -0.19
N PRO A 64 9.02 6.67 0.73
CA PRO A 64 9.99 5.59 0.69
C PRO A 64 9.33 4.26 1.04
N LEU A 65 9.78 3.20 0.38
CA LEU A 65 9.40 1.82 0.65
C LEU A 65 10.59 1.05 1.22
N ARG A 66 10.30 -0.08 1.85
CA ARG A 66 11.31 -1.07 2.29
C ARG A 66 11.14 -2.36 1.48
N PRO A 67 12.24 -3.08 1.20
CA PRO A 67 12.16 -4.41 0.63
C PRO A 67 11.24 -5.31 1.48
N PRO A 68 10.43 -6.19 0.86
CA PRO A 68 9.64 -7.16 1.61
C PRO A 68 10.59 -8.16 2.31
N SER A 69 10.27 -8.48 3.56
CA SER A 69 10.95 -9.52 4.34
C SER A 69 10.58 -10.92 3.85
N GLU A 70 11.43 -11.91 4.14
CA GLU A 70 11.13 -13.31 3.83
C GLU A 70 9.80 -13.78 4.42
N ALA A 71 9.47 -13.33 5.63
CA ALA A 71 8.21 -13.66 6.26
C ALA A 71 7.00 -13.13 5.46
N GLN A 72 7.06 -11.89 4.96
CA GLN A 72 6.02 -11.33 4.08
C GLN A 72 5.93 -12.11 2.76
N LEU A 73 7.08 -12.46 2.16
CA LEU A 73 7.13 -13.22 0.91
C LEU A 73 6.65 -14.68 1.06
N SER A 74 6.70 -15.22 2.28
CA SER A 74 6.21 -16.57 2.56
C SER A 74 4.68 -16.67 2.64
N VAL A 75 3.97 -15.57 2.90
CA VAL A 75 2.51 -15.57 3.12
C VAL A 75 1.74 -16.03 1.88
N PRO A 76 2.03 -15.53 0.66
CA PRO A 76 1.42 -16.06 -0.56
C PRO A 76 1.84 -17.50 -0.87
N ASN A 77 2.85 -18.05 -0.16
CA ASN A 77 3.44 -19.37 -0.42
C ASN A 77 3.96 -19.55 -1.87
N ASN A 78 4.37 -18.46 -2.52
CA ASN A 78 4.98 -18.47 -3.86
C ASN A 78 6.49 -18.79 -3.77
N ARG A 79 6.81 -20.01 -3.35
CA ARG A 79 8.19 -20.44 -3.06
C ARG A 79 9.07 -20.33 -4.31
N GLY A 80 10.23 -19.68 -4.16
CA GLY A 80 11.26 -19.59 -5.20
C GLY A 80 11.03 -18.50 -6.26
N ALA A 81 9.87 -17.84 -6.27
CA ALA A 81 9.63 -16.75 -7.23
C ALA A 81 10.37 -15.48 -6.81
N ALA A 82 11.05 -14.85 -7.76
CA ALA A 82 11.76 -13.59 -7.52
C ALA A 82 10.77 -12.41 -7.40
N PRO A 83 10.77 -11.66 -6.28
CA PRO A 83 10.04 -10.42 -6.17
C PRO A 83 10.86 -9.26 -6.73
N ALA A 84 10.23 -8.41 -7.54
CA ALA A 84 10.75 -7.08 -7.85
C ALA A 84 10.08 -6.06 -6.93
N ALA A 85 10.82 -5.58 -5.93
CA ALA A 85 10.35 -4.63 -4.93
C ALA A 85 10.63 -3.19 -5.34
N ALA A 86 9.62 -2.32 -5.26
CA ALA A 86 9.79 -0.88 -5.52
C ALA A 86 10.51 -0.21 -4.34
N THR A 87 11.33 0.82 -4.59
CA THR A 87 11.97 1.59 -3.51
C THR A 87 11.17 2.83 -3.12
N LYS A 88 10.30 3.31 -4.02
CA LYS A 88 9.40 4.44 -3.78
C LYS A 88 8.01 4.16 -4.32
N LEU A 89 7.00 4.72 -3.65
CA LEU A 89 5.62 4.79 -4.13
C LEU A 89 5.22 6.25 -4.30
N ARG A 90 4.82 6.64 -5.52
CA ARG A 90 4.09 7.88 -5.78
C ARG A 90 2.59 7.60 -5.65
N LEU A 91 1.97 8.11 -4.60
CA LEU A 91 0.53 7.99 -4.34
C LEU A 91 -0.17 9.31 -4.68
N ALA A 92 -1.18 9.25 -5.54
CA ALA A 92 -1.97 10.41 -5.97
C ALA A 92 -3.47 10.14 -5.85
N VAL A 93 -4.25 11.19 -5.55
CA VAL A 93 -5.72 11.17 -5.63
C VAL A 93 -6.14 12.02 -6.82
N ALA A 94 -6.78 11.40 -7.81
CA ALA A 94 -7.25 12.07 -9.02
C ALA A 94 -8.64 12.69 -8.84
N ASP A 95 -8.97 13.65 -9.70
CA ASP A 95 -10.29 14.27 -9.74
C ASP A 95 -11.38 13.33 -10.29
N ALA A 96 -11.01 12.39 -11.16
CA ALA A 96 -11.92 11.40 -11.72
C ALA A 96 -12.27 10.33 -10.67
N PRO A 97 -13.55 10.20 -10.24
CA PRO A 97 -13.94 9.34 -9.11
C PRO A 97 -13.58 7.85 -9.26
N ALA A 98 -13.76 7.31 -10.47
CA ALA A 98 -13.53 5.91 -10.78
C ALA A 98 -12.06 5.60 -11.13
N GLN A 99 -11.17 6.61 -11.16
CA GLN A 99 -9.79 6.43 -11.62
C GLN A 99 -9.09 5.32 -10.84
N TRP A 100 -8.55 4.35 -11.56
CA TRP A 100 -7.57 3.40 -11.04
C TRP A 100 -6.42 3.35 -12.03
N HIS A 101 -5.20 3.65 -11.57
CA HIS A 101 -4.01 3.47 -12.38
C HIS A 101 -2.83 3.04 -11.53
N LEU A 102 -2.32 1.85 -11.84
CA LEU A 102 -1.21 1.21 -11.16
C LEU A 102 -0.39 0.41 -12.20
N PRO A 103 0.45 1.09 -13.00
CA PRO A 103 1.18 0.45 -14.07
C PRO A 103 2.21 -0.54 -13.55
N ALA A 104 2.75 -1.34 -14.47
CA ALA A 104 3.86 -2.26 -14.20
C ALA A 104 5.19 -1.56 -13.88
N ASP A 105 5.26 -0.23 -14.06
CA ASP A 105 6.44 0.60 -13.82
C ASP A 105 6.97 0.44 -12.40
N HIS A 106 8.26 0.13 -12.32
CA HIS A 106 8.82 -0.48 -11.12
C HIS A 106 9.30 0.52 -10.07
N ASP A 107 9.98 1.61 -10.45
CA ASP A 107 10.55 2.53 -9.46
C ASP A 107 10.72 3.99 -9.98
N PRO A 108 9.95 4.97 -9.45
CA PRO A 108 8.92 4.80 -8.44
C PRO A 108 7.71 4.02 -8.99
N ALA A 109 7.18 3.09 -8.19
CA ALA A 109 5.85 2.57 -8.43
C ALA A 109 4.85 3.74 -8.30
N THR A 110 3.85 3.80 -9.17
CA THR A 110 2.86 4.90 -9.16
C THR A 110 1.47 4.33 -8.94
N LEU A 111 0.77 4.82 -7.91
CA LEU A 111 -0.64 4.53 -7.68
C LEU A 111 -1.43 5.83 -7.75
N THR A 112 -2.31 5.93 -8.75
CA THR A 112 -3.28 7.03 -8.86
C THR A 112 -4.67 6.46 -8.70
N ILE A 113 -5.43 7.00 -7.75
CA ILE A 113 -6.78 6.55 -7.44
C ILE A 113 -7.77 7.70 -7.43
N GLY A 114 -9.01 7.44 -7.82
CA GLY A 114 -10.14 8.32 -7.61
C GLY A 114 -10.81 8.11 -6.26
N SER A 115 -11.82 8.93 -5.95
CA SER A 115 -12.55 8.89 -4.69
C SER A 115 -13.22 7.54 -4.40
N ASP A 116 -13.65 6.81 -5.43
CA ASP A 116 -14.38 5.54 -5.28
C ASP A 116 -13.49 4.44 -4.68
N TRP A 117 -12.17 4.55 -4.91
CA TRP A 117 -11.16 3.61 -4.45
C TRP A 117 -10.57 3.96 -3.07
N LEU A 118 -10.89 5.14 -2.51
CA LEU A 118 -10.42 5.54 -1.19
C LEU A 118 -10.93 4.58 -0.10
N ALA A 119 -12.22 4.25 -0.10
CA ALA A 119 -12.79 3.34 0.90
C ALA A 119 -12.24 1.90 0.79
N PRO A 120 -12.17 1.28 -0.41
CA PRO A 120 -11.49 0.00 -0.61
C PRO A 120 -10.03 0.00 -0.14
N LEU A 121 -9.25 1.02 -0.49
CA LEU A 121 -7.83 1.10 -0.10
C LEU A 121 -7.66 1.28 1.41
N ARG A 122 -8.46 2.15 2.05
CA ARG A 122 -8.48 2.29 3.52
C ARG A 122 -8.83 0.97 4.20
N LYS A 123 -9.81 0.23 3.68
CA LYS A 123 -10.19 -1.09 4.19
C LYS A 123 -9.03 -2.08 4.08
N GLY A 124 -8.35 -2.14 2.95
CA GLY A 124 -7.17 -3.00 2.73
C GLY A 124 -6.07 -2.73 3.77
N LEU A 125 -5.72 -1.46 3.98
CA LEU A 125 -4.73 -1.06 4.99
C LEU A 125 -5.16 -1.44 6.41
N LEU A 126 -6.44 -1.24 6.77
CA LEU A 126 -6.97 -1.64 8.07
C LEU A 126 -6.99 -3.17 8.24
N ASP A 127 -7.25 -3.92 7.18
CA ASP A 127 -7.24 -5.38 7.21
C ASP A 127 -5.82 -5.92 7.44
N ILE A 128 -4.78 -5.33 6.85
CA ILE A 128 -3.38 -5.68 7.15
C ILE A 128 -3.11 -5.56 8.65
N THR A 129 -3.52 -4.45 9.29
CA THR A 129 -3.32 -4.27 10.76
C THR A 129 -4.04 -5.30 11.62
N ARG A 130 -5.04 -5.99 11.07
CA ARG A 130 -5.86 -7.00 11.75
C ARG A 130 -5.46 -8.42 11.37
N GLY A 131 -4.37 -8.59 10.62
CA GLY A 131 -3.94 -9.91 10.15
C GLY A 131 -4.84 -10.50 9.08
N ARG A 132 -5.50 -9.66 8.26
CA ARG A 132 -6.37 -10.07 7.15
C ARG A 132 -5.80 -9.58 5.81
N GLY A 133 -6.10 -10.30 4.75
CA GLY A 133 -5.61 -10.04 3.39
C GLY A 133 -6.07 -11.15 2.46
N ASP A 134 -5.23 -11.50 1.47
CA ASP A 134 -5.53 -12.49 0.43
C ASP A 134 -6.72 -12.09 -0.45
N TYR A 135 -6.72 -10.82 -0.85
CA TYR A 135 -7.61 -10.29 -1.87
C TYR A 135 -6.94 -9.09 -2.52
N SER A 136 -7.47 -8.68 -3.67
CA SER A 136 -7.04 -7.50 -4.38
C SER A 136 -8.17 -6.50 -4.61
N ILE A 137 -7.77 -5.26 -4.86
CA ILE A 137 -8.64 -4.18 -5.35
C ILE A 137 -8.08 -3.63 -6.66
N GLY A 138 -8.87 -2.77 -7.30
CA GLY A 138 -8.52 -2.11 -8.54
C GLY A 138 -9.06 -2.82 -9.76
N GLU A 139 -8.92 -2.13 -10.88
CA GLU A 139 -9.26 -2.65 -12.19
C GLU A 139 -7.98 -3.14 -12.88
N GLU A 140 -8.12 -4.23 -13.63
CA GLU A 140 -7.05 -4.75 -14.47
C GLU A 140 -7.40 -4.41 -15.90
N ASP A 141 -6.53 -3.62 -16.53
CA ASP A 141 -6.59 -3.29 -17.95
C ASP A 141 -5.18 -3.42 -18.56
N SER A 142 -4.98 -2.98 -19.81
CA SER A 142 -3.68 -3.10 -20.48
C SER A 142 -2.56 -2.33 -19.78
N ASP A 143 -2.89 -1.28 -19.03
CA ASP A 143 -1.94 -0.32 -18.47
C ASP A 143 -1.99 -0.27 -16.93
N SER A 144 -2.88 -1.04 -16.29
CA SER A 144 -3.12 -1.01 -14.86
C SER A 144 -3.25 -2.41 -14.27
N LEU A 145 -2.55 -2.63 -13.17
CA LEU A 145 -2.56 -3.86 -12.40
C LEU A 145 -3.40 -3.71 -11.12
N ARG A 146 -3.87 -4.85 -10.60
CA ARG A 146 -4.52 -4.89 -9.28
C ARG A 146 -3.50 -4.77 -8.14
N LEU A 147 -4.01 -4.33 -6.98
CA LEU A 147 -3.25 -4.26 -5.73
C LEU A 147 -3.75 -5.31 -4.74
N TRP A 148 -2.88 -6.28 -4.42
CA TRP A 148 -3.11 -7.33 -3.44
C TRP A 148 -2.66 -6.91 -2.04
N PHE A 149 -3.46 -7.25 -1.03
CA PHE A 149 -3.13 -7.02 0.38
C PHE A 149 -2.71 -8.32 1.05
N TRP A 150 -1.55 -8.29 1.70
CA TRP A 150 -1.05 -9.41 2.49
C TRP A 150 -0.82 -8.98 3.94
N TRP A 151 -1.18 -9.83 4.89
CA TRP A 151 -0.80 -9.60 6.29
C TRP A 151 0.67 -9.93 6.50
N GLY A 152 1.31 -9.27 7.46
CA GLY A 152 2.66 -9.65 7.92
C GLY A 152 2.56 -10.64 9.08
N PRO A 153 3.66 -11.31 9.46
CA PRO A 153 3.74 -11.88 10.80
C PRO A 153 3.45 -10.79 11.82
N ARG A 154 2.76 -11.12 12.93
CA ARG A 154 2.66 -10.18 14.07
C ARG A 154 4.09 -9.81 14.45
N GLU A 155 4.39 -8.51 14.43
CA GLU A 155 5.68 -8.05 14.95
C GLU A 155 5.87 -8.61 16.35
N ALA A 156 7.00 -9.27 16.59
CA ALA A 156 7.43 -9.52 17.95
C ALA A 156 7.57 -8.15 18.63
N PRO A 157 7.09 -7.98 19.87
CA PRO A 157 7.31 -6.72 20.59
C PRO A 157 8.82 -6.41 20.55
N PRO A 158 9.19 -5.12 20.42
CA PRO A 158 10.60 -4.74 20.39
C PRO A 158 11.30 -5.37 21.59
N ALA A 159 12.45 -5.99 21.34
CA ALA A 159 13.27 -6.55 22.41
C ALA A 159 13.47 -5.45 23.45
N ARG A 160 13.02 -5.69 24.70
CA ARG A 160 13.25 -4.75 25.80
C ARG A 160 14.76 -4.58 25.90
N SER A 161 15.24 -3.36 25.66
CA SER A 161 16.61 -2.99 25.97
C SER A 161 16.86 -3.34 27.44
N ARG A 162 17.86 -4.19 27.69
CA ARG A 162 18.36 -4.46 29.04
C ARG A 162 19.13 -3.26 29.57
#